data_AF-A0A8X6FKQ7-F1
#
_entry.id   AF-A0A8X6FKQ7-F1
#
_cell.length_a   1.000
_cell.length_b   1.000
_cell.length_c   1.000
_cell.angle_alpha   90.00
_cell.angle_beta   90.00
_cell.angle_gamma   90.00
#
_symmetry.space_group_name_H-M   'P 1'
#
loop_
_entity.id
_entity.type
_entity.pdbx_description
1 polymer ?
#
loop_
_entity_poly.entity_id
_entity_poly.type
_entity_poly.pdbx_seq_one_letter_code
_entity_poly.pdbx_strand_id
1 'polypeptide(L)'
;MFDRFSSYEKSIRIFALIYRFLDNCRIERAERALGMLTSEEFDRAEKLILKIVQKEAFTGIEDKRLKSLQPWQDESGLLRVKTRILLREHSKNFKFPIILPP
;
A
#
# COMPACT_ATOMS: atom_id res chain seq x y z
N MET A 1 1.59 -14.17 -14.79
CA MET A 1 2.46 -13.10 -14.26
C MET A 1 2.09 -12.68 -12.83
N PHE A 2 1.60 -13.61 -11.99
CA PHE A 2 1.63 -13.60 -10.52
C PHE A 2 1.12 -14.99 -10.13
N ASP A 3 1.98 -15.95 -9.79
CA ASP A 3 1.52 -17.16 -9.09
C ASP A 3 1.29 -16.75 -7.62
N ARG A 4 0.00 -16.77 -7.25
CA ARG A 4 -0.76 -15.61 -6.75
C ARG A 4 -0.57 -15.14 -5.30
N PHE A 5 0.18 -15.85 -4.45
CA PHE A 5 0.34 -15.45 -3.05
C PHE A 5 1.80 -15.45 -2.60
N SER A 6 2.55 -16.49 -2.97
CA SER A 6 3.96 -16.61 -2.59
C SER A 6 4.82 -15.47 -3.17
N SER A 7 4.55 -15.00 -4.40
CA SER A 7 5.33 -13.91 -5.01
C SER A 7 5.02 -12.55 -4.35
N TYR A 8 3.76 -12.30 -4.00
CA TYR A 8 3.33 -11.04 -3.38
C TYR A 8 3.86 -10.91 -1.95
N GLU A 9 3.68 -11.94 -1.12
CA GLU A 9 4.20 -11.95 0.25
C GLU A 9 5.73 -11.82 0.28
N LYS A 10 6.43 -12.50 -0.65
CA LYS A 10 7.88 -12.34 -0.83
C LYS A 10 8.24 -10.90 -1.19
N SER A 11 7.48 -10.28 -2.09
CA SER A 11 7.71 -8.89 -2.50
C SER A 11 7.54 -7.95 -1.31
N ILE A 12 6.44 -8.05 -0.55
CA ILE A 12 6.25 -7.24 0.66
C ILE A 12 7.41 -7.44 1.62
N ARG A 13 7.82 -8.69 1.90
CA ARG A 13 8.93 -8.99 2.81
C ARG A 13 10.25 -8.36 2.33
N ILE A 14 10.55 -8.41 1.03
CA ILE A 14 11.75 -7.79 0.46
C ILE A 14 11.70 -6.27 0.63
N PHE A 15 10.58 -5.63 0.27
CA PHE A 15 10.43 -4.18 0.40
C PHE A 15 10.47 -3.72 1.86
N ALA A 16 9.92 -4.49 2.79
CA ALA A 16 10.00 -4.23 4.23
C ALA A 16 11.46 -4.28 4.73
N LEU A 17 12.25 -5.26 4.28
CA LEU A 17 13.68 -5.33 4.60
C LEU A 17 14.48 -4.16 4.01
N ILE A 18 14.16 -3.75 2.77
CA ILE A 18 14.79 -2.58 2.15
C ILE A 18 14.49 -1.32 2.96
N TYR A 19 13.24 -1.12 3.38
CA TYR A 19 12.89 0.02 4.24
C TYR A 19 13.62 -0.01 5.58
N ARG A 20 13.61 -1.15 6.26
CA ARG A 20 14.36 -1.33 7.52
C ARG A 20 15.84 -1.02 7.33
N PHE A 21 16.43 -1.47 6.23
CA PHE A 21 17.83 -1.18 5.92
C PHE A 21 18.06 0.33 5.78
N LEU A 22 17.22 1.02 5.00
CA LEU A 22 17.31 2.47 4.81
C LEU A 22 17.15 3.24 6.13
N ASP A 23 16.22 2.82 6.99
CA ASP A 23 16.00 3.43 8.31
C ASP A 23 17.22 3.15 9.23
N ASN A 24 17.73 1.92 9.24
CA ASN A 24 18.92 1.52 10.00
C ASN A 24 20.21 2.23 9.56
N CYS A 25 20.31 2.65 8.30
CA CYS A 25 21.43 3.45 7.80
C CYS A 25 21.47 4.86 8.40
N ARG A 26 20.36 5.36 8.95
CA ARG A 26 20.21 6.73 9.46
C ARG A 26 20.39 6.83 10.97
N ILE A 27 20.56 5.71 11.67
CA ILE A 27 20.64 5.61 13.13
C ILE A 27 21.87 4.83 13.58
N GLU A 28 22.21 4.97 14.86
CA GLU A 28 23.36 4.30 15.45
C GLU A 28 23.16 2.78 15.53
N ARG A 29 24.27 2.02 15.52
CA ARG A 29 24.24 0.55 15.52
C ARG A 29 23.44 -0.04 16.67
N ALA A 30 23.47 0.61 17.84
CA ALA A 30 22.77 0.16 19.04
C ALA A 30 21.24 0.26 18.93
N GLU A 31 20.73 1.17 18.08
CA GLU A 31 19.30 1.46 17.93
C GLU A 31 18.68 0.75 16.71
N ARG A 32 19.50 0.02 15.94
CA ARG A 32 19.05 -0.66 14.72
C ARG A 32 17.99 -1.71 15.01
N ALA A 33 16.94 -1.69 14.20
CA ALA A 33 15.95 -2.75 14.20
C ALA A 33 16.59 -4.05 13.69
N LEU A 34 16.46 -5.12 14.48
CA LEU A 34 16.98 -6.45 14.21
C LEU A 34 15.88 -7.51 14.39
N GLY A 35 16.08 -8.71 13.84
CA GLY A 35 15.16 -9.83 14.00
C GLY A 35 13.95 -9.79 13.06
N MET A 36 12.80 -10.26 13.55
CA MET A 36 11.57 -10.36 12.74
C MET A 36 11.05 -8.99 12.31
N LEU A 37 10.42 -8.93 11.14
CA LEU A 37 9.73 -7.73 10.65
C LEU A 37 8.45 -7.48 11.46
N THR A 38 8.17 -6.21 11.76
CA THR A 38 6.95 -5.81 12.46
C THR A 38 5.79 -5.66 11.49
N SER A 39 4.56 -5.69 12.01
CA SER A 39 3.36 -5.48 11.21
C SER A 39 3.34 -4.10 10.53
N GLU A 40 3.89 -3.07 11.18
CA GLU A 40 4.00 -1.72 10.63
C GLU A 40 4.95 -1.67 9.42
N GLU A 41 6.04 -2.44 9.44
CA GLU A 41 6.96 -2.53 8.30
C GLU A 41 6.32 -3.25 7.12
N PHE A 42 5.55 -4.32 7.38
CA PHE A 42 4.77 -5.00 6.35
C PHE A 42 3.70 -4.07 5.75
N ASP A 43 2.93 -3.35 6.58
CA ASP A 43 1.91 -2.41 6.13
C ASP A 43 2.53 -1.26 5.29
N ARG A 44 3.67 -0.71 5.72
CA ARG A 44 4.40 0.31 4.96
C ARG A 44 4.87 -0.23 3.59
N ALA A 45 5.42 -1.44 3.56
CA ALA A 45 5.89 -2.07 2.33
C ALA A 45 4.73 -2.37 1.37
N GLU A 46 3.62 -2.91 1.88
CA GLU A 46 2.41 -3.17 1.10
C GLU A 46 1.85 -1.89 0.49
N LYS A 47 1.69 -0.82 1.28
CA LYS A 47 1.22 0.48 0.78
C LYS A 47 2.13 1.06 -0.30
N LEU A 48 3.45 0.90 -0.18
CA LEU A 48 4.38 1.33 -1.23
C LEU A 48 4.14 0.56 -2.53
N ILE A 49 4.08 -0.78 -2.45
CA ILE A 49 3.88 -1.63 -3.63
C ILE A 49 2.57 -1.25 -4.32
N LEU A 50 1.49 -1.12 -3.57
CA LEU A 50 0.19 -0.71 -4.11
C LEU A 50 0.25 0.68 -4.77
N LYS A 51 1.00 1.62 -4.18
CA LYS A 51 1.19 2.95 -4.75
C LYS A 51 1.98 2.93 -6.06
N ILE A 52 3.00 2.09 -6.16
CA ILE A 52 3.77 1.89 -7.41
C ILE A 52 2.85 1.33 -8.48
N VAL A 53 2.14 0.24 -8.17
CA VAL A 53 1.19 -0.42 -9.08
C VAL A 53 0.13 0.56 -9.57
N GLN A 54 -0.43 1.40 -8.69
CA GLN A 54 -1.39 2.44 -9.08
C GLN A 54 -0.78 3.51 -10.00
N LYS A 55 0.45 3.95 -9.73
CA LYS A 55 1.14 4.97 -10.54
C LYS A 55 1.51 4.45 -11.93
N GLU A 56 1.89 3.19 -12.03
CA GLU A 56 2.17 2.54 -13.32
C GLU A 56 0.89 2.33 -14.12
N ALA A 57 -0.20 2.00 -13.44
CA ALA A 57 -1.45 1.68 -14.11
C ALA A 57 -2.29 2.91 -14.48
N PHE A 58 -2.33 3.96 -13.65
CA PHE A 58 -3.28 5.08 -13.78
C PHE A 58 -2.58 6.45 -13.89
N THR A 59 -3.22 7.39 -14.57
CA THR A 59 -2.76 8.79 -14.64
C THR A 59 -3.18 9.63 -13.42
N GLY A 60 -3.51 8.99 -12.29
CA GLY A 60 -4.04 9.65 -11.08
C GLY A 60 -5.57 9.69 -11.02
N ILE A 61 -6.12 10.59 -10.19
CA ILE A 61 -7.57 10.75 -9.96
C ILE A 61 -8.33 11.05 -11.26
N GLU A 62 -7.69 11.75 -12.20
CA GLU A 62 -8.26 12.18 -13.49
C GLU A 62 -8.33 11.08 -14.55
N ASP A 63 -7.85 9.87 -14.24
CA ASP A 63 -7.90 8.75 -15.18
C ASP A 63 -9.34 8.48 -15.61
N LYS A 64 -9.58 8.50 -16.92
CA LYS A 64 -10.92 8.36 -17.51
C LYS A 64 -11.60 7.07 -17.09
N ARG A 65 -10.83 6.00 -16.81
CA ARG A 65 -11.36 4.70 -16.34
C ARG A 65 -11.89 4.76 -14.92
N LEU A 66 -11.45 5.73 -14.11
CA LEU A 66 -11.81 5.86 -12.70
C LEU A 66 -12.99 6.81 -12.47
N LYS A 67 -13.40 7.62 -13.47
CA LYS A 67 -14.44 8.67 -13.30
C LYS A 67 -15.76 8.20 -12.67
N SER A 68 -16.22 6.99 -12.99
CA SER A 68 -17.46 6.43 -12.44
C SER A 68 -17.36 6.02 -10.98
N LEU A 69 -16.13 5.86 -10.45
CA LEU A 69 -15.85 5.34 -9.11
C LEU A 69 -15.68 6.44 -8.05
N GLN A 70 -15.84 7.72 -8.39
CA GLN A 70 -15.58 8.85 -7.49
C GLN A 70 -14.24 8.69 -6.75
N PRO A 71 -13.12 8.59 -7.49
CA PRO A 71 -11.82 8.31 -6.92
C PRO A 71 -11.36 9.48 -6.05
N TRP A 72 -10.67 9.16 -4.96
CA TRP A 72 -10.02 10.13 -4.10
C TRP A 72 -8.69 9.56 -3.60
N GLN A 73 -7.77 10.44 -3.22
CA GLN A 73 -6.47 10.03 -2.73
C GLN A 73 -6.42 10.15 -1.20
N ASP A 74 -5.95 9.09 -0.52
CA ASP A 74 -5.80 9.08 0.92
C ASP A 74 -4.49 9.75 1.40
N GLU A 75 -4.32 9.85 2.72
CA GLU A 75 -3.11 10.41 3.36
C GLU A 75 -1.83 9.64 3.02
N SER A 76 -1.93 8.35 2.67
CA SER A 76 -0.79 7.54 2.21
C SER A 76 -0.47 7.76 0.72
N GLY A 77 -1.31 8.53 0.03
CA GLY A 77 -1.21 8.82 -1.40
C GLY A 77 -1.76 7.71 -2.29
N LEU A 78 -2.60 6.81 -1.77
CA LEU A 78 -3.27 5.74 -2.52
C LEU A 78 -4.62 6.21 -3.06
N LEU A 79 -4.95 5.80 -4.28
CA LEU A 79 -6.26 6.03 -4.88
C LEU A 79 -7.28 5.04 -4.28
N ARG A 80 -8.39 5.57 -3.80
CA ARG A 80 -9.49 4.82 -3.17
C ARG A 80 -10.84 5.24 -3.75
N VAL A 81 -11.83 4.38 -3.59
CA VAL A 81 -13.23 4.62 -3.98
C VAL A 81 -14.03 5.10 -2.77
N LYS A 82 -14.95 6.05 -2.95
CA LYS A 82 -15.99 6.32 -1.95
C LYS A 82 -17.16 5.36 -2.16
N THR A 83 -17.34 4.40 -1.26
CA THR A 83 -18.51 3.52 -1.31
C THR A 83 -19.75 4.21 -0.73
N ARG A 84 -20.94 3.78 -1.14
CA ARG A 84 -22.22 4.28 -0.59
C ARG A 84 -22.51 3.74 0.82
N ILE A 85 -21.68 2.82 1.34
CA ILE A 85 -21.84 2.14 2.62
C ILE A 85 -21.05 2.90 3.71
N LEU A 86 -21.30 4.20 3.84
CA LEU A 86 -20.60 5.05 4.83
C LEU A 86 -21.12 4.84 6.26
N LEU A 87 -22.36 4.35 6.40
CA LEU A 87 -23.17 4.38 7.63
C LEU A 87 -23.10 3.13 8.53
N ARG A 88 -22.37 2.08 8.15
CA ARG A 88 -22.11 0.93 9.04
C ARG A 88 -20.74 1.06 9.71
N GLU A 89 -20.60 0.59 10.95
CA GLU A 89 -19.31 0.46 11.62
C GLU A 89 -18.47 -0.64 10.96
N HIS A 90 -17.73 -0.26 9.93
CA HIS A 90 -16.79 -1.13 9.24
C HIS A 90 -15.42 -0.43 9.14
N SER A 91 -14.36 -1.22 8.99
CA SER A 91 -12.98 -0.72 8.90
C SER A 91 -12.81 0.28 7.76
N LYS A 92 -11.85 1.20 7.87
CA LYS A 92 -11.59 2.23 6.83
C LYS A 92 -11.41 1.62 5.43
N ASN A 93 -10.74 0.46 5.34
CA ASN A 93 -10.53 -0.25 4.07
C ASN A 93 -11.83 -0.78 3.45
N PHE A 94 -12.85 -1.06 4.26
CA PHE A 94 -14.16 -1.47 3.77
C PHE A 94 -14.97 -0.27 3.27
N LYS A 95 -14.92 0.86 3.98
CA LYS A 95 -15.61 2.10 3.57
C LYS A 95 -14.96 2.71 2.32
N PHE A 96 -13.63 2.60 2.24
CA PHE A 96 -12.81 3.20 1.21
C PHE A 96 -11.80 2.17 0.66
N PRO A 97 -12.24 1.26 -0.21
CA PRO A 97 -11.35 0.25 -0.78
C PRO A 97 -10.30 0.89 -1.69
N ILE A 98 -9.12 0.29 -1.72
CA ILE A 98 -8.01 0.66 -2.59
C ILE A 98 -8.34 0.23 -4.02
N ILE A 99 -8.13 1.13 -4.98
CA ILE A 99 -8.33 0.84 -6.40
C ILE A 99 -7.17 -0.03 -6.88
N LEU A 100 -7.46 -1.24 -7.33
CA LEU A 100 -6.47 -2.09 -7.99
C LEU A 100 -6.60 -1.98 -9.51
N PRO A 101 -5.50 -2.05 -10.26
CA PRO A 101 -5.58 -2.12 -11.71
C PRO A 101 -6.21 -3.44 -12.19
N PRO A 102 -6.84 -3.42 -13.38
CA PRO A 102 -7.46 -4.58 -13.99
C PRO A 102 -6.46 -5.66 -14.41
#